data_AF-A0A954LKZ7-F1
#
_entry.id   AF-A0A954LKZ7-F1
#
_cell.length_a   1.000
_cell.length_b   1.000
_cell.length_c   1.000
_cell.angle_alpha   90.00
_cell.angle_beta   90.00
_cell.angle_gamma   90.00
#
_symmetry.space_group_name_H-M   'P 1'
#
loop_
_entity.id
_entity.type
_entity.pdbx_description
1 polymer ?
#
loop_
_entity_poly.entity_id
_entity_poly.type
_entity_poly.pdbx_seq_one_letter_code
_entity_poly.pdbx_strand_id
1 'polypeptide(L)'
;MNTLYGSFKLLLPLLIILAGVGGFMAMGGRPPVEPEEAKGETLPLVQVVSAELHQSGLNFEVDGVAVPYRELLLTAKVSGAIENKAENCKAGRFVKKGTLLMEIDPQDFKLEVERLTMELRQAEVSLKELDVEISNTQDLLKLAADDVELRQN
;
A
#
# COMPACT_ATOMS: atom_id res chain seq x y z
N MET A 1 135.43 -38.95 -8.25
CA MET A 1 135.16 -37.94 -7.21
C MET A 1 134.16 -36.94 -7.77
N ASN A 2 132.94 -36.74 -7.29
CA ASN A 2 132.12 -37.46 -6.33
C ASN A 2 130.67 -37.09 -6.61
N THR A 3 129.82 -38.09 -6.46
CA THR A 3 128.36 -38.19 -6.62
C THR A 3 127.53 -37.27 -5.69
N LEU A 4 127.94 -36.02 -5.45
CA LEU A 4 127.35 -35.16 -4.39
C LEU A 4 126.40 -34.04 -4.86
N TYR A 5 126.45 -33.59 -6.12
CA TYR A 5 125.59 -32.50 -6.61
C TYR A 5 124.22 -32.94 -7.19
N GLY A 6 124.01 -34.25 -7.39
CA GLY A 6 122.77 -34.79 -7.97
C GLY A 6 121.58 -34.81 -7.00
N SER A 7 121.83 -35.10 -5.72
CA SER A 7 120.80 -35.29 -4.70
C SER A 7 120.10 -33.98 -4.29
N PHE A 8 120.80 -32.85 -4.39
CA PHE A 8 120.26 -31.53 -4.02
C PHE A 8 119.27 -30.98 -5.07
N LYS A 9 119.39 -31.37 -6.35
CA LYS A 9 118.42 -31.02 -7.40
C LYS A 9 117.09 -31.79 -7.27
N LEU A 10 117.07 -32.93 -6.57
CA LEU A 10 115.85 -33.74 -6.40
C LEU A 10 115.08 -33.40 -5.12
N LEU A 11 115.76 -32.95 -4.07
CA LEU A 11 115.15 -32.61 -2.77
C LEU A 11 114.23 -31.38 -2.84
N LEU A 12 114.64 -30.34 -3.57
CA LEU A 12 113.88 -29.08 -3.70
C LEU A 12 112.50 -29.26 -4.38
N PRO A 13 112.38 -29.94 -5.54
CA PRO A 13 111.07 -30.16 -6.16
C PRO A 13 110.17 -31.08 -5.34
N LEU A 14 110.73 -32.07 -4.63
CA LEU A 14 109.93 -32.98 -3.78
C LEU A 14 109.23 -32.21 -2.64
N LEU A 15 109.92 -31.25 -2.02
CA LEU A 15 109.37 -30.44 -0.93
C LEU A 15 108.23 -29.52 -1.42
N ILE A 16 108.37 -28.92 -2.60
CA ILE A 16 107.33 -28.06 -3.20
C ILE A 16 106.07 -28.88 -3.53
N ILE A 17 106.23 -30.10 -4.07
CA ILE A 17 105.10 -30.99 -4.35
C ILE A 17 104.38 -31.37 -3.05
N LEU A 18 105.14 -31.70 -2.00
CA LEU A 18 104.56 -32.08 -0.70
C LEU A 18 103.78 -30.93 -0.06
N ALA A 19 104.29 -29.71 -0.16
CA ALA A 19 103.59 -28.49 0.29
C ALA A 19 102.31 -28.22 -0.53
N GLY A 20 102.36 -28.41 -1.85
CA GLY A 20 101.20 -28.24 -2.73
C GLY A 20 100.08 -29.24 -2.44
N VAL A 21 100.43 -30.51 -2.23
CA VAL A 21 99.46 -31.56 -1.88
C VAL A 21 98.83 -31.29 -0.49
N GLY A 22 99.64 -30.86 0.49
CA GLY A 22 99.14 -30.49 1.80
C GLY A 22 98.15 -29.33 1.76
N GLY A 23 98.44 -28.28 0.96
CA GLY A 23 97.52 -27.16 0.77
C GLY A 23 96.22 -27.54 0.05
N PHE A 24 96.29 -28.45 -0.91
CA PHE A 24 95.11 -28.92 -1.64
C PHE A 24 94.18 -29.77 -0.77
N MET A 25 94.72 -30.67 0.06
CA MET A 25 93.89 -31.45 1.00
C MET A 25 93.20 -30.56 2.04
N ALA A 26 93.83 -29.47 2.50
CA ALA A 26 93.23 -28.57 3.48
C ALA A 26 92.01 -27.80 2.93
N MET A 27 91.95 -27.53 1.63
CA MET A 27 90.84 -26.79 1.01
C MET A 27 89.75 -27.68 0.40
N GLY A 28 90.02 -28.96 0.17
CA GLY A 28 89.12 -29.88 -0.53
C GLY A 28 87.84 -30.27 0.23
N GLY A 29 87.74 -29.97 1.52
CA GLY A 29 86.58 -30.32 2.35
C GLY A 29 85.57 -29.19 2.49
N ARG A 30 84.69 -28.96 1.51
CA ARG A 30 83.45 -28.19 1.73
C ARG A 30 82.27 -29.16 1.86
N PRO A 31 81.48 -29.11 2.94
CA PRO A 31 80.31 -29.99 3.08
C PRO A 31 79.23 -29.63 2.04
N PRO A 32 78.47 -30.62 1.51
CA PRO A 32 77.41 -30.37 0.54
C PRO A 32 76.26 -29.57 1.18
N VAL A 33 75.74 -28.57 0.47
CA VAL A 33 74.60 -27.74 0.91
C VAL A 33 73.30 -28.41 0.43
N GLU A 34 72.40 -28.75 1.35
CA GLU A 34 71.09 -29.34 1.03
C GLU A 34 70.17 -28.31 0.33
N PRO A 35 69.38 -28.71 -0.69
CA PRO A 35 68.48 -27.80 -1.39
C PRO A 35 67.33 -27.32 -0.49
N GLU A 36 67.15 -26.00 -0.38
CA GLU A 36 66.03 -25.38 0.34
C GLU A 36 64.70 -25.70 -0.37
N GLU A 37 63.75 -26.35 0.34
CA GLU A 37 62.40 -26.57 -0.18
C GLU A 37 61.70 -25.23 -0.46
N ALA A 38 61.07 -25.11 -1.63
CA ALA A 38 60.41 -23.89 -2.08
C ALA A 38 59.38 -23.41 -1.05
N LYS A 39 59.59 -22.21 -0.50
CA LYS A 39 58.62 -21.53 0.38
C LYS A 39 57.26 -21.46 -0.31
N GLY A 40 56.29 -22.20 0.22
CA GLY A 40 54.90 -22.13 -0.21
C GLY A 40 54.38 -20.70 -0.13
N GLU A 41 53.65 -20.26 -1.16
CA GLU A 41 53.02 -18.95 -1.21
C GLU A 41 52.09 -18.76 0.01
N THR A 42 52.37 -17.74 0.81
CA THR A 42 51.54 -17.38 1.96
C THR A 42 50.28 -16.68 1.46
N LEU A 43 49.15 -17.39 1.47
CA LEU A 43 47.85 -16.81 1.14
C LEU A 43 47.42 -15.80 2.22
N PRO A 44 46.87 -14.64 1.84
CA PRO A 44 46.45 -13.62 2.79
C PRO A 44 45.27 -14.11 3.63
N LEU A 45 45.37 -13.91 4.94
CA LEU A 45 44.31 -14.26 5.88
C LEU A 45 43.15 -13.27 5.75
N VAL A 46 41.98 -13.76 5.34
CA VAL A 46 40.75 -12.96 5.21
C VAL A 46 39.70 -13.43 6.21
N GLN A 47 38.91 -12.49 6.72
CA GLN A 47 37.78 -12.79 7.57
C GLN A 47 36.51 -12.83 6.72
N VAL A 48 35.81 -13.96 6.78
CA VAL A 48 34.52 -14.15 6.09
C VAL A 48 33.43 -14.38 7.13
N VAL A 49 32.22 -13.92 6.81
CA VAL A 49 31.00 -14.23 7.56
C VAL A 49 30.01 -14.86 6.59
N SER A 50 29.44 -16.01 6.97
CA SER A 50 28.42 -16.67 6.17
C SER A 50 27.11 -15.91 6.30
N ALA A 51 26.50 -15.54 5.18
CA ALA A 51 25.19 -14.90 5.19
C ALA A 51 24.10 -15.94 5.48
N GLU A 52 23.29 -15.68 6.50
CA GLU A 52 22.11 -16.49 6.81
C GLU A 52 20.86 -15.82 6.23
N LEU A 53 19.92 -16.64 5.77
CA LEU A 53 18.66 -16.16 5.22
C LEU A 53 17.79 -15.63 6.36
N HIS A 54 17.66 -14.30 6.43
CA HIS A 54 16.78 -13.64 7.39
C HIS A 54 15.32 -13.71 6.88
N GLN A 55 14.51 -14.59 7.48
CA GLN A 55 13.10 -14.82 7.07
C GLN A 55 12.08 -14.01 7.88
N SER A 56 12.49 -13.21 8.86
CA SER A 56 11.56 -12.34 9.60
C SER A 56 11.22 -11.08 8.80
N GLY A 57 9.93 -10.73 8.78
CA GLY A 57 9.47 -9.47 8.22
C GLY A 57 9.90 -8.27 9.07
N LEU A 58 9.90 -7.08 8.45
CA LEU A 58 10.04 -5.83 9.19
C LEU A 58 8.71 -5.44 9.84
N ASN A 59 8.71 -5.32 11.16
CA ASN A 59 7.60 -4.72 11.91
C ASN A 59 7.94 -3.26 12.19
N PHE A 60 7.09 -2.35 11.74
CA PHE A 60 7.16 -0.94 12.07
C PHE A 60 6.04 -0.61 13.05
N GLU A 61 6.39 -0.05 14.20
CA GLU A 61 5.43 0.55 15.13
C GLU A 61 5.33 2.03 14.78
N VAL A 62 4.12 2.47 14.41
CA VAL A 62 3.89 3.83 13.90
C VAL A 62 2.68 4.42 14.59
N ASP A 63 2.83 5.64 15.08
CA ASP A 63 1.74 6.39 15.69
C ASP A 63 0.80 6.96 14.63
N GLY A 64 -0.47 7.07 14.98
CA GLY A 64 -1.49 7.66 14.11
C GLY A 64 -2.70 8.15 14.89
N VAL A 65 -3.48 9.02 14.27
CA VAL A 65 -4.73 9.53 14.85
C VAL A 65 -5.90 8.79 14.22
N ALA A 66 -6.75 8.20 15.06
CA ALA A 66 -8.00 7.61 14.60
C ALA A 66 -8.99 8.73 14.23
N VAL A 67 -9.48 8.69 13.00
CA VAL A 67 -10.53 9.59 12.51
C VAL A 67 -11.81 8.80 12.27
N PRO A 68 -13.00 9.40 12.49
CA PRO A 68 -14.24 8.73 12.22
C PRO A 68 -14.35 8.39 10.73
N TYR A 69 -14.79 7.18 10.43
CA TYR A 69 -15.03 6.76 9.04
C TYR A 69 -16.09 7.63 8.34
N ARG A 70 -17.06 8.15 9.10
CA ARG A 70 -18.13 9.02 8.61
C ARG A 70 -18.58 9.98 9.69
N GLU A 71 -18.65 11.26 9.33
CA GLU A 71 -19.24 12.31 10.14
C GLU A 71 -20.51 12.84 9.47
N LEU A 72 -21.52 13.16 10.27
CA LEU A 72 -22.84 13.58 9.79
C LEU A 72 -23.31 14.79 10.59
N LEU A 73 -23.59 15.88 9.90
CA LEU A 73 -24.33 17.00 10.45
C LEU A 73 -25.83 16.78 10.18
N LEU A 74 -26.63 16.73 11.23
CA LEU A 74 -28.07 16.53 11.12
C LEU A 74 -28.79 17.88 11.24
N THR A 75 -29.58 18.20 10.22
CA THR A 75 -30.36 19.44 10.14
C THR A 75 -31.82 19.10 9.86
N ALA A 76 -32.73 19.87 10.44
CA ALA A 76 -34.15 19.77 10.13
C ALA A 76 -34.41 20.19 8.67
N LYS A 77 -35.24 19.42 7.96
CA LYS A 77 -35.67 19.77 6.58
C LYS A 77 -36.74 20.84 6.54
N VAL A 78 -37.46 21.03 7.65
CA VAL A 78 -38.56 21.98 7.79
C VAL A 78 -38.37 22.76 9.09
N SER A 79 -38.87 23.99 9.12
CA SER A 79 -38.92 24.81 10.34
C SER A 79 -40.09 24.38 11.21
N GLY A 80 -39.90 24.41 12.53
CA GLY A 80 -40.97 24.20 13.50
C GLY A 80 -40.44 23.99 14.91
N ALA A 81 -41.34 23.97 15.88
CA ALA A 81 -41.01 23.65 17.26
C ALA A 81 -40.77 22.15 17.43
N ILE A 82 -39.81 21.77 18.28
CA ILE A 82 -39.57 20.36 18.61
C ILE A 82 -40.59 19.96 19.68
N GLU A 83 -41.49 19.05 19.33
CA GLU A 83 -42.51 18.49 20.25
C GLU A 83 -41.90 17.37 21.11
N ASN A 84 -41.11 16.50 20.49
CA ASN A 84 -40.52 15.34 21.16
C ASN A 84 -39.06 15.12 20.75
N LYS A 85 -38.26 14.63 21.69
CA LYS A 85 -36.87 14.21 21.48
C LYS A 85 -36.70 12.78 21.97
N ALA A 86 -36.24 11.91 21.08
CA ALA A 86 -36.03 10.51 21.39
C ALA A 86 -34.95 10.34 22.48
N GLU A 87 -35.14 9.37 23.37
CA GLU A 87 -34.25 9.16 24.52
C GLU A 87 -32.82 8.76 24.12
N ASN A 88 -32.70 8.06 23.00
CA ASN A 88 -31.43 7.66 22.39
C ASN A 88 -30.72 8.81 21.64
N CYS A 89 -31.38 9.93 21.39
CA CYS A 89 -30.79 11.13 20.79
C CYS A 89 -30.07 11.97 21.87
N LYS A 90 -29.07 11.36 22.50
CA LYS A 90 -28.20 11.98 23.53
C LYS A 90 -26.73 11.70 23.21
N ALA A 91 -25.85 12.60 23.62
CA ALA A 91 -24.41 12.43 23.44
C ALA A 91 -23.94 11.09 24.03
N GLY A 92 -23.07 10.38 23.31
CA GLY A 92 -22.54 9.08 23.70
C GLY A 92 -23.48 7.88 23.45
N ARG A 93 -24.67 8.09 22.89
CA ARG A 93 -25.58 6.99 22.51
C ARG A 93 -25.46 6.67 21.03
N PHE A 94 -25.66 5.39 20.70
CA PHE A 94 -25.69 4.91 19.33
C PHE A 94 -27.13 4.93 18.79
N VAL A 95 -27.27 5.31 17.52
CA VAL A 95 -28.55 5.33 16.79
C VAL A 95 -28.42 4.57 15.48
N LYS A 96 -29.50 3.93 15.03
CA LYS A 96 -29.54 3.20 13.75
C LYS A 96 -30.18 4.06 12.67
N LYS A 97 -29.87 3.76 11.41
CA LYS A 97 -30.55 4.40 10.26
C LYS A 97 -32.07 4.21 10.38
N GLY A 98 -32.82 5.30 10.16
CA GLY A 98 -34.29 5.30 10.24
C GLY A 98 -34.85 5.44 11.66
N THR A 99 -34.00 5.60 12.68
CA THR A 99 -34.47 5.88 14.03
C THR A 99 -34.96 7.32 14.14
N LEU A 100 -36.15 7.53 14.69
CA LEU A 100 -36.66 8.87 15.01
C LEU A 100 -35.76 9.50 16.08
N LEU A 101 -35.25 10.69 15.81
CA LEU A 101 -34.38 11.42 16.73
C LEU A 101 -35.12 12.57 17.40
N MET A 102 -35.85 13.34 16.60
CA MET A 102 -36.63 14.50 17.02
C MET A 102 -37.90 14.56 16.18
N GLU A 103 -38.99 14.95 16.81
CA GLU A 103 -40.30 15.16 16.19
C GLU A 103 -40.63 16.65 16.23
N ILE A 104 -40.95 17.21 15.06
CA ILE A 104 -41.35 18.60 14.91
C ILE A 104 -42.88 18.64 14.97
N ASP A 105 -43.45 19.65 15.65
CA ASP A 105 -44.90 19.82 15.77
C ASP A 105 -45.57 19.71 14.39
N PRO A 106 -46.42 18.70 14.17
CA PRO A 106 -46.99 18.42 12.88
C PRO A 106 -48.29 19.19 12.61
N GLN A 107 -48.83 19.96 13.56
CA GLN A 107 -50.18 20.53 13.45
C GLN A 107 -50.36 21.42 12.21
N ASP A 108 -49.50 22.42 12.02
CA ASP A 108 -49.58 23.32 10.88
C ASP A 108 -49.45 22.58 9.55
N PHE A 109 -48.55 21.58 9.50
CA PHE A 109 -48.36 20.75 8.31
C PHE A 109 -49.57 19.86 8.02
N LYS A 110 -50.19 19.29 9.04
CA LYS A 110 -51.40 18.46 8.89
C LYS A 110 -52.58 19.28 8.39
N LEU A 111 -52.77 20.47 8.96
CA LEU A 111 -53.82 21.40 8.52
C LEU A 111 -53.61 21.82 7.06
N GLU A 112 -52.38 22.11 6.67
CA GLU A 112 -52.07 22.51 5.30
C GLU A 112 -52.28 21.35 4.31
N VAL A 113 -51.89 20.13 4.67
CA VAL A 113 -52.17 18.92 3.87
C VAL A 113 -53.67 18.71 3.72
N GLU A 114 -54.44 18.88 4.80
CA GLU A 114 -55.91 18.76 4.76
C GLU A 114 -56.52 19.84 3.85
N ARG A 115 -56.09 21.09 4.00
CA ARG A 115 -56.53 22.22 3.16
C ARG A 115 -56.30 21.93 1.67
N LEU A 116 -55.07 21.53 1.30
CA LEU A 116 -54.71 21.18 -0.07
C LEU A 116 -55.49 19.97 -0.60
N THR A 117 -55.79 19.00 0.26
CA THR A 117 -56.60 17.84 -0.11
C THR A 117 -58.05 18.24 -0.41
N MET A 118 -58.62 19.16 0.38
CA MET A 118 -59.96 19.69 0.11
C MET A 118 -60.00 20.54 -1.15
N GLU A 119 -58.96 21.34 -1.40
CA GLU A 119 -58.81 22.12 -2.63
C GLU A 119 -58.76 21.21 -3.87
N LEU A 120 -57.99 20.11 -3.79
CA LEU A 120 -57.95 19.10 -4.84
C LEU A 120 -59.33 18.47 -5.09
N ARG A 121 -60.03 18.05 -4.03
CA ARG A 121 -61.37 17.46 -4.15
C ARG A 121 -62.37 18.43 -4.77
N GLN A 122 -62.32 19.70 -4.39
CA GLN A 122 -63.20 20.71 -4.97
C GLN A 122 -62.94 20.87 -6.46
N ALA A 123 -61.67 20.89 -6.88
CA ALA A 123 -61.29 20.94 -8.28
C ALA A 123 -61.76 19.69 -9.06
N GLU A 124 -61.65 18.50 -8.48
CA GLU A 124 -62.15 17.25 -9.07
C GLU A 124 -63.67 17.26 -9.24
N VAL A 125 -64.42 17.76 -8.25
CA VAL A 125 -65.87 17.91 -8.34
C VAL A 125 -66.24 18.89 -9.45
N SER A 126 -65.59 20.06 -9.50
CA SER A 126 -65.84 21.06 -10.55
C SER A 126 -65.50 20.52 -11.95
N LEU A 127 -64.42 19.74 -12.10
CA LEU A 127 -64.13 19.06 -13.37
C LEU A 127 -65.25 18.11 -13.76
N LYS A 128 -65.74 17.31 -12.82
CA LYS A 128 -66.83 16.37 -13.07
C LYS A 128 -68.14 17.08 -13.44
N GLU A 129 -68.45 18.21 -12.81
CA GLU A 129 -69.61 19.03 -13.17
C GLU A 129 -69.49 19.57 -14.60
N LEU A 130 -68.32 20.09 -14.98
CA LEU A 130 -68.04 20.54 -16.34
C LEU A 130 -68.16 19.40 -17.36
N ASP A 131 -67.66 18.20 -17.05
CA ASP A 131 -67.80 17.04 -17.94
C ASP A 131 -69.27 16.68 -18.19
N VAL A 132 -70.10 16.72 -17.15
CA VAL A 132 -71.55 16.50 -17.27
C VAL A 132 -72.21 17.61 -18.09
N GLU A 133 -71.83 18.88 -17.88
CA GLU A 133 -72.33 20.03 -18.64
C GLU A 133 -71.97 19.93 -20.13
N ILE A 134 -70.72 19.55 -20.44
CA ILE A 134 -70.25 19.31 -21.81
C ILE A 134 -71.09 18.22 -22.47
N SER A 135 -71.33 17.09 -21.79
CA SER A 135 -72.15 15.99 -22.33
C SER A 135 -73.60 16.44 -22.61
N ASN A 136 -74.23 17.13 -21.67
CA ASN A 136 -75.59 17.63 -21.84
C ASN A 136 -75.67 18.63 -23.01
N THR A 137 -74.69 19.53 -23.13
CA THR A 137 -74.62 20.50 -24.23
C THR A 137 -74.45 19.82 -25.59
N GLN A 138 -73.63 18.77 -25.67
CA GLN A 138 -73.47 17.96 -26.88
C GLN A 138 -74.78 17.28 -27.29
N ASP A 139 -75.55 16.75 -26.34
CA ASP A 139 -76.83 16.10 -26.66
C ASP A 139 -77.89 17.12 -27.11
N LEU A 140 -77.92 18.32 -26.53
CA LEU A 140 -78.77 19.42 -27.01
C LEU A 140 -78.40 19.84 -28.44
N LEU A 141 -77.11 19.91 -28.77
CA LEU A 141 -76.65 20.24 -30.12
C LEU A 141 -77.08 19.18 -31.15
N LYS A 142 -77.06 17.89 -30.79
CA LYS A 142 -77.56 16.82 -31.67
C LYS A 142 -79.05 16.96 -31.93
N LEU A 143 -79.86 17.14 -30.89
CA LEU A 143 -81.31 17.33 -31.03
C LEU A 143 -81.65 18.53 -31.90
N ALA A 144 -80.94 19.65 -31.72
CA ALA A 144 -81.13 20.84 -32.55
C ALA A 144 -80.72 20.60 -34.01
N ALA A 145 -79.70 19.79 -34.28
CA ALA A 145 -79.31 19.42 -35.64
C ALA A 145 -80.37 18.54 -36.31
N ASP A 146 -80.90 17.54 -35.60
CA ASP A 146 -81.96 16.65 -36.08
C ASP A 146 -83.24 17.45 -36.44
N ASP A 147 -83.63 18.42 -35.59
CA ASP A 147 -84.79 19.30 -35.83
C ASP A 147 -84.63 20.15 -37.10
N VAL A 148 -83.41 20.60 -37.42
CA VAL A 148 -83.13 21.36 -38.64
C VAL A 148 -83.25 20.47 -39.87
N GLU A 149 -82.74 19.23 -39.79
CA GLU A 149 -82.82 18.25 -40.88
C GLU A 149 -84.29 17.86 -41.18
N LEU A 150 -85.09 17.63 -40.15
CA LEU A 150 -86.52 17.32 -40.29
C LEU A 150 -87.34 18.46 -40.93
N ARG A 151 -86.88 19.72 -40.83
CA ARG A 151 -87.53 20.87 -41.45
C ARG A 151 -87.15 21.09 -42.92
N GLN A 152 -86.08 20.46 -43.39
CA GLN A 152 -85.59 20.60 -44.76
C GLN A 152 -86.10 19.53 -45.72
N ASN A 153 -86.75 18.47 -45.22
CA ASN A 153 -87.49 17.46 -45.97
C ASN A 153 -89.00 17.68 -45.89
#